data_AF-A0A944BNP7-F1
#
_entry.id   AF-A0A944BNP7-F1
#
_cell.length_a   1.000
_cell.length_b   1.000
_cell.length_c   1.000
_cell.angle_alpha   90.00
_cell.angle_beta   90.00
_cell.angle_gamma   90.00
#
_symmetry.space_group_name_H-M   'P 1'
#
loop_
_entity.id
_entity.type
_entity.pdbx_description
1 polymer ?
#
loop_
_entity_poly.entity_id
_entity_poly.type
_entity_poly.pdbx_seq_one_letter_code
_entity_poly.pdbx_strand_id
1 'polypeptide(L)'
;MKHYKHYWLSIVAITFIAIGCDESGTTQDDSTTCTNGTWNCDDNVLFKCISNHWETIKTCGDGMMCNAETAECEPKTIPEENGNCTN
;
A
#
# COMPACT_ATOMS: atom_id res chain seq x y z
N MET A 1 -37.35 -28.31 9.35
CA MET A 1 -36.87 -28.34 10.75
C MET A 1 -36.91 -29.79 11.24
N LYS A 2 -35.77 -30.48 11.26
CA LYS A 2 -35.61 -31.80 11.91
C LYS A 2 -34.25 -31.82 12.59
N HIS A 3 -34.30 -31.71 13.91
CA HIS A 3 -33.18 -31.80 14.83
C HIS A 3 -32.49 -33.16 14.69
N TYR A 4 -31.19 -33.17 14.40
CA TYR A 4 -30.33 -34.32 14.68
C TYR A 4 -29.36 -33.99 15.82
N LYS A 5 -29.95 -34.11 17.01
CA LYS A 5 -29.43 -34.61 18.28
C LYS A 5 -27.92 -34.90 18.32
N HIS A 6 -27.24 -34.16 19.20
CA HIS A 6 -25.88 -34.35 19.68
C HIS A 6 -25.55 -35.82 19.95
N TYR A 7 -24.64 -36.39 19.15
CA TYR A 7 -23.94 -37.62 19.50
C TYR A 7 -22.71 -37.24 20.32
N TRP A 8 -22.93 -37.15 21.63
CA TRP A 8 -21.89 -37.18 22.65
C TRP A 8 -21.23 -38.56 22.63
N LEU A 9 -19.91 -38.58 22.45
CA LEU A 9 -18.89 -39.37 23.17
C LEU A 9 -17.77 -39.86 22.25
N SER A 10 -16.54 -39.63 22.72
CA SER A 10 -15.36 -40.49 22.54
C SER A 10 -14.52 -40.31 21.26
N ILE A 11 -13.49 -39.47 21.33
CA ILE A 11 -12.10 -39.88 21.68
C ILE A 11 -11.10 -38.80 21.26
N VAL A 12 -10.28 -38.45 22.25
CA VAL A 12 -9.08 -37.62 22.22
C VAL A 12 -8.00 -38.22 21.31
N ALA A 13 -7.36 -37.40 20.49
CA ALA A 13 -5.92 -37.53 20.21
C ALA A 13 -5.37 -36.20 19.66
N ILE A 14 -4.64 -35.52 20.53
CA ILE A 14 -3.84 -34.33 20.27
C ILE A 14 -2.83 -34.69 19.17
N THR A 15 -2.96 -34.09 17.99
CA THR A 15 -1.85 -34.00 17.04
C THR A 15 -1.30 -32.59 17.12
N PHE A 16 -0.02 -32.52 17.45
CA PHE A 16 0.78 -31.31 17.53
C PHE A 16 0.75 -30.59 16.19
N ILE A 17 -0.06 -29.54 16.07
CA ILE A 17 0.21 -28.52 15.07
C ILE A 17 1.25 -27.63 15.71
N ALA A 18 2.43 -27.58 15.10
CA ALA A 18 3.49 -26.68 15.50
C ALA A 18 2.90 -25.30 15.76
N ILE A 19 3.37 -24.60 16.79
CA ILE A 19 3.30 -23.14 16.82
C ILE A 19 4.27 -22.67 15.71
N GLY A 20 3.94 -22.97 14.45
CA GLY A 20 4.16 -21.98 13.41
C GLY A 20 3.24 -20.86 13.81
N CYS A 21 3.75 -19.64 13.85
CA CYS A 21 2.87 -18.49 13.92
C CYS A 21 1.80 -18.71 12.84
N ASP A 22 0.55 -18.99 13.24
CA ASP A 22 -0.59 -18.50 12.49
C ASP A 22 -0.47 -16.98 12.56
N GLU A 23 0.48 -16.43 11.82
CA GLU A 23 0.38 -15.08 11.32
C GLU A 23 -0.86 -15.17 10.44
N SER A 24 -1.99 -14.93 11.08
CA SER A 24 -3.26 -14.71 10.43
C SER A 24 -2.94 -13.64 9.43
N GLY A 25 -2.65 -14.07 8.20
CA GLY A 25 -2.46 -13.21 7.06
C GLY A 25 -3.83 -12.61 6.81
N THR A 26 -4.17 -11.61 7.62
CA THR A 26 -4.99 -10.52 7.16
C THR A 26 -4.26 -10.10 5.91
N THR A 27 -4.83 -10.43 4.75
CA THR A 27 -4.48 -9.78 3.50
C THR A 27 -4.71 -8.31 3.80
N GLN A 28 -3.65 -7.67 4.25
CA GLN A 28 -3.54 -6.24 4.43
C GLN A 28 -3.48 -5.73 3.01
N ASP A 29 -4.65 -5.75 2.38
CA ASP A 29 -4.97 -4.82 1.34
C ASP A 29 -4.89 -3.47 2.05
N ASP A 30 -3.68 -2.92 2.09
CA ASP A 30 -3.36 -1.54 2.47
C ASP A 30 -3.97 -0.58 1.43
N SER A 31 -5.22 -0.83 1.02
CA SER A 31 -6.18 0.18 0.61
C SER A 31 -6.44 1.06 1.83
N THR A 32 -5.40 1.81 2.24
CA THR A 32 -5.51 2.89 3.19
C THR A 32 -6.51 3.86 2.59
N THR A 33 -7.72 3.87 3.15
CA THR A 33 -8.77 4.82 2.75
C THR A 33 -8.19 6.22 2.84
N CYS A 34 -8.36 7.00 1.77
CA CYS A 34 -7.81 8.34 1.68
C CYS A 34 -8.89 9.41 1.85
N THR A 35 -8.47 10.63 2.19
CA THR A 35 -9.37 11.78 2.23
C THR A 35 -9.65 12.27 0.81
N ASN A 36 -10.92 12.28 0.40
CA ASN A 36 -11.31 12.75 -0.93
C ASN A 36 -10.72 14.13 -1.27
N GLY A 37 -10.16 14.23 -2.47
CA GLY A 37 -9.52 15.45 -2.97
C GLY A 37 -8.06 15.62 -2.54
N THR A 38 -7.54 14.80 -1.62
CA THR A 38 -6.12 14.79 -1.28
C THR A 38 -5.28 14.31 -2.46
N TRP A 39 -4.13 14.94 -2.65
CA TRP A 39 -3.11 14.54 -3.61
C TRP A 39 -2.01 13.78 -2.89
N ASN A 40 -1.44 12.78 -3.56
CA ASN A 40 -0.31 12.02 -3.04
C ASN A 40 0.68 11.74 -4.17
N CYS A 41 1.94 11.61 -3.80
CA CYS A 41 3.00 11.15 -4.68
C CYS A 41 3.55 9.85 -4.10
N ASP A 42 3.53 8.78 -4.90
CA ASP A 42 4.17 7.51 -4.56
C ASP A 42 4.91 7.00 -5.79
N ASP A 43 6.16 6.60 -5.62
CA ASP A 43 7.07 6.15 -6.70
C ASP A 43 7.07 7.06 -7.96
N ASN A 44 7.07 8.39 -7.76
CA ASN A 44 7.00 9.38 -8.84
C ASN A 44 5.70 9.35 -9.67
N VAL A 45 4.65 8.73 -9.13
CA VAL A 45 3.30 8.72 -9.68
C VAL A 45 2.42 9.65 -8.85
N LEU A 46 1.71 10.53 -9.54
CA LEU A 46 0.74 11.44 -8.95
C LEU A 46 -0.61 10.74 -8.83
N PHE A 47 -1.11 10.67 -7.60
CA PHE A 47 -2.41 10.13 -7.26
C PHE A 47 -3.34 11.22 -6.75
N LYS A 48 -4.64 11.03 -6.98
CA LYS A 48 -5.69 11.81 -6.35
C LYS A 48 -6.66 10.87 -5.64
N CYS A 49 -7.04 11.23 -4.44
CA CYS A 49 -8.07 10.50 -3.74
C CYS A 49 -9.46 10.83 -4.34
N ILE A 50 -10.13 9.84 -4.90
CA ILE A 50 -11.48 9.94 -5.45
C ILE A 50 -12.32 8.80 -4.86
N SER A 51 -13.49 9.13 -4.32
CA SER A 51 -14.37 8.18 -3.62
C SER A 51 -13.69 7.38 -2.49
N ASN A 52 -12.74 7.99 -1.79
CA ASN A 52 -11.89 7.40 -0.74
C ASN A 52 -10.89 6.35 -1.24
N HIS A 53 -10.62 6.32 -2.56
CA HIS A 53 -9.62 5.47 -3.19
C HIS A 53 -8.57 6.30 -3.91
N TRP A 54 -7.31 5.84 -3.89
CA TRP A 54 -6.24 6.47 -4.65
C TRP A 54 -6.39 6.12 -6.13
N GLU A 55 -6.60 7.14 -6.95
CA GLU A 55 -6.64 7.01 -8.41
C GLU A 55 -5.35 7.58 -8.99
N THR A 56 -4.72 6.80 -9.87
CA THR A 56 -3.54 7.25 -10.62
C THR A 56 -3.96 8.33 -11.61
N ILE A 57 -3.39 9.53 -11.46
CA ILE A 57 -3.62 10.64 -12.37
C ILE A 57 -2.56 10.67 -13.46
N LYS A 58 -1.29 10.53 -13.08
CA LYS A 58 -0.16 10.60 -14.02
C LYS A 58 1.11 10.01 -13.42
N THR A 59 1.86 9.27 -14.23
CA THR A 59 3.27 8.92 -13.92
C THR A 59 4.18 10.04 -14.41
N CYS A 60 5.03 10.58 -13.54
CA CYS A 60 6.00 11.60 -13.94
C CYS A 60 7.15 10.97 -14.71
N GLY A 61 7.50 11.57 -15.85
CA GLY A 61 8.56 11.07 -16.72
C GLY A 61 9.97 11.39 -16.22
N ASP A 62 10.97 10.96 -16.98
CA ASP A 62 12.38 11.25 -16.69
C ASP A 62 12.63 12.76 -16.61
N GLY A 63 13.49 13.16 -15.68
CA GLY A 63 13.76 14.58 -15.41
C GLY A 63 12.62 15.33 -14.71
N MET A 64 11.50 14.67 -14.40
CA MET A 64 10.39 15.24 -13.61
C MET A 64 10.27 14.58 -12.24
N MET A 65 9.77 15.32 -11.27
CA MET A 65 9.49 14.91 -9.90
C MET A 65 8.02 15.17 -9.58
N CYS A 66 7.36 14.19 -8.97
CA CYS A 66 6.00 14.34 -8.49
C CYS A 66 5.95 15.33 -7.32
N ASN A 67 5.04 16.31 -7.40
CA ASN A 67 4.76 17.25 -6.34
C ASN A 67 3.26 17.20 -5.98
N ALA A 68 2.96 16.68 -4.78
CA ALA A 68 1.59 16.57 -4.28
C ALA A 68 1.03 17.91 -3.79
N GLU A 69 1.88 18.89 -3.47
CA GLU A 69 1.45 20.23 -3.04
C GLU A 69 0.91 21.04 -4.22
N THR A 70 1.59 20.96 -5.37
CA THR A 70 1.16 21.62 -6.61
C THR A 70 0.27 20.75 -7.49
N ALA A 71 0.13 19.46 -7.16
CA ALA A 71 -0.60 18.46 -7.92
C ALA A 71 -0.08 18.31 -9.37
N GLU A 72 1.24 18.40 -9.54
CA GLU A 72 1.90 18.38 -10.84
C GLU A 72 3.19 17.55 -10.85
N CYS A 73 3.70 17.28 -12.06
CA CYS A 73 5.04 16.77 -12.27
C CYS A 73 5.95 17.94 -12.64
N GLU A 74 6.86 18.30 -11.75
CA GLU A 74 7.74 19.45 -11.90
C GLU A 74 9.13 19.03 -12.36
N PRO A 75 9.89 19.87 -13.08
CA PRO A 75 11.28 19.55 -13.41
C PRO A 75 12.09 19.27 -12.15
N LYS A 76 12.88 18.20 -12.17
CA LYS A 76 13.88 17.96 -11.12
C LYS A 76 14.82 19.15 -11.11
N THR A 77 14.84 19.89 -10.00
CA THR A 77 15.91 20.83 -9.73
C THR A 77 17.15 20.00 -9.49
N ILE A 78 18.03 19.91 -10.48
CA ILE A 78 19.40 19.47 -10.26
C ILE A 78 20.02 20.63 -9.48
N PRO A 79 20.33 20.50 -8.17
CA PRO A 79 21.20 21.49 -7.55
C PRO A 79 22.46 21.51 -8.42
N GLU A 80 22.81 22.66 -8.99
CA GLU A 80 24.01 22.80 -9.79
C GLU A 80 25.17 22.28 -8.94
N GLU A 81 25.59 21.04 -9.21
CA GLU A 81 26.77 20.49 -8.60
C GLU A 81 27.89 21.33 -9.20
N ASN A 82 28.44 22.22 -8.40
CA ASN A 82 29.67 22.91 -8.73
C ASN A 82 30.79 21.87 -8.71
N GLY A 83 30.78 20.95 -9.67
CA GLY A 83 31.86 20.03 -10.01
C GLY A 83 32.95 20.79 -10.73
N ASN A 84 33.60 21.74 -10.05
CA ASN A 84 34.85 22.30 -10.52
C ASN A 84 36.01 21.68 -9.74
N CYS A 85 36.44 20.50 -10.18
CA CYS A 85 37.82 20.07 -9.97
C CYS A 85 38.60 20.41 -11.24
N THR A 86 39.11 21.63 -11.34
CA THR A 86 40.17 21.97 -12.31
C THR A 86 41.47 21.27 -11.89
N ASN A 87 42.05 20.51 -12.83
CA ASN A 87 43.40 19.94 -12.77
C ASN A 87 44.48 21.01 -12.54
#